data_AF-A0A979FSJ6-F1
#
_entry.id   AF-A0A979FSJ6-F1
#
_cell.length_a   1.000
_cell.length_b   1.000
_cell.length_c   1.000
_cell.angle_alpha   90.00
_cell.angle_beta   90.00
_cell.angle_gamma   90.00
#
_symmetry.space_group_name_H-M   'P 1'
#
loop_
_entity.id
_entity.type
_entity.pdbx_description
1 polymer ?
#
loop_
_entity_poly.entity_id
_entity_poly.type
_entity_poly.pdbx_seq_one_letter_code
_entity_poly.pdbx_strand_id
1 'polypeptide(L)'
;MFVPLTATLASAGTAMGCYGFGVGAYVVLLPTLLAKTLGVKRLPVAYGFTRLTMGFMSLVAPQVNGALVDGTGSYAPTYYLMGSCTAVAAILFLFIPPPVTEEPDTAK
;
A
#
# COMPACT_ATOMS: atom_id res chain seq x y z
N MET A 1 8.70 -10.17 1.94
CA MET A 1 9.78 -9.78 1.00
C MET A 1 10.99 -10.63 1.33
N PHE A 2 11.48 -11.48 0.43
CA PHE A 2 12.56 -12.45 0.68
C PHE A 2 13.96 -11.79 0.59
N VAL A 3 14.15 -10.65 1.27
CA VAL A 3 15.42 -9.92 1.27
C VAL A 3 16.54 -10.60 2.09
N PRO A 4 16.29 -11.38 3.18
CA PRO A 4 17.40 -11.90 3.99
C PRO A 4 18.09 -13.15 3.41
N LEU A 5 17.64 -13.71 2.27
CA LEU A 5 18.21 -14.95 1.73
C LEU A 5 19.19 -14.76 0.55
N THR A 6 19.40 -13.54 0.03
CA THR A 6 20.36 -13.29 -1.06
C THR A 6 21.16 -12.01 -0.82
N ALA A 7 22.40 -12.18 -0.37
CA ALA A 7 23.39 -11.15 -0.06
C ALA A 7 23.93 -10.38 -1.30
N THR A 8 23.14 -10.26 -2.38
CA THR A 8 23.59 -9.76 -3.68
C THR A 8 22.80 -8.53 -4.10
N LEU A 9 23.52 -7.44 -4.44
CA LEU A 9 22.93 -6.14 -4.81
C LEU A 9 21.96 -6.25 -6.00
N ALA A 10 22.20 -7.19 -6.93
CA ALA A 10 21.36 -7.43 -8.09
C ALA A 10 19.94 -7.90 -7.73
N SER A 11 19.81 -8.84 -6.78
CA SER A 11 18.50 -9.32 -6.31
C SER A 11 17.72 -8.26 -5.52
N ALA A 12 18.42 -7.41 -4.77
CA ALA A 12 17.80 -6.29 -4.08
C ALA A 12 17.30 -5.23 -5.08
N GLY A 13 18.08 -4.94 -6.12
CA GLY A 13 17.74 -3.99 -7.16
C GLY A 13 16.47 -4.39 -7.94
N THR A 14 16.36 -5.65 -8.36
CA THR A 14 15.16 -6.12 -9.06
C THR A 14 13.93 -6.14 -8.15
N ALA A 15 14.07 -6.56 -6.89
CA ALA A 15 12.97 -6.54 -5.92
C ALA A 15 12.47 -5.11 -5.62
N MET A 16 13.39 -4.15 -5.46
CA MET A 16 13.04 -2.73 -5.29
C MET A 16 12.41 -2.14 -6.55
N GLY A 17 12.87 -2.53 -7.74
CA GLY A 17 12.28 -2.11 -9.01
C GLY A 17 10.82 -2.57 -9.15
N CYS A 18 10.55 -3.86 -8.90
CA CYS A 18 9.18 -4.39 -8.90
C CYS A 18 8.29 -3.72 -7.84
N TYR A 19 8.82 -3.49 -6.64
CA TYR A 19 8.10 -2.82 -5.58
C TYR A 19 7.78 -1.35 -5.94
N GLY A 20 8.75 -0.62 -6.49
CA GLY A 20 8.58 0.76 -6.95
C GLY A 20 7.54 0.87 -8.07
N PHE A 21 7.52 -0.08 -9.00
CA PHE A 21 6.50 -0.13 -10.05
C PHE A 21 5.09 -0.34 -9.47
N GLY A 22 4.93 -1.28 -8.53
CA GLY A 22 3.65 -1.54 -7.87
C GLY A 22 3.15 -0.34 -7.05
N VAL A 23 4.04 0.31 -6.29
CA VAL A 23 3.70 1.52 -5.52
C VAL A 23 3.37 2.69 -6.45
N GLY A 24 4.11 2.84 -7.56
CA GLY A 24 3.83 3.86 -8.57
C GLY A 24 2.44 3.70 -9.18
N ALA A 25 2.07 2.48 -9.56
CA ALA A 25 0.73 2.16 -10.04
C ALA A 25 -0.33 2.47 -8.97
N TYR A 26 -0.11 2.08 -7.71
CA TYR A 26 -1.02 2.37 -6.60
C TYR A 26 -1.26 3.87 -6.41
N VAL A 27 -0.22 4.71 -6.44
CA VAL A 27 -0.34 6.16 -6.24
C VAL A 27 -1.18 6.82 -7.35
N VAL A 28 -1.12 6.32 -8.59
CA VAL A 28 -1.93 6.83 -9.70
C VAL A 28 -3.35 6.26 -9.69
N LEU A 29 -3.51 4.99 -9.29
CA LEU A 29 -4.80 4.31 -9.24
C LEU A 29 -5.67 4.80 -8.07
N LEU A 30 -5.09 5.16 -6.94
CA LEU A 30 -5.86 5.56 -5.75
C LEU A 30 -6.78 6.78 -5.99
N PRO A 31 -6.29 7.93 -6.51
CA PRO A 31 -7.17 9.08 -6.76
C PRO A 31 -8.14 8.83 -7.92
N THR A 32 -7.76 8.03 -8.93
CA THR A 32 -8.64 7.71 -10.06
C THR A 32 -9.76 6.75 -9.68
N LEU A 33 -9.50 5.75 -8.83
CA LEU A 33 -10.53 4.89 -8.24
C LEU A 33 -11.47 5.71 -7.34
N LEU A 34 -10.92 6.52 -6.44
CA LEU A 34 -11.72 7.39 -5.56
C LEU A 34 -12.60 8.36 -6.34
N ALA A 35 -12.09 8.94 -7.44
CA ALA A 35 -12.86 9.80 -8.34
C ALA A 35 -14.08 9.09 -8.91
N LYS A 36 -13.92 7.82 -9.32
CA LYS A 36 -14.99 7.03 -9.91
C LYS A 36 -16.04 6.59 -8.89
N THR A 37 -15.66 6.30 -7.64
CA THR A 37 -16.60 5.82 -6.60
C THR A 37 -17.31 6.91 -5.79
N LEU A 38 -16.69 8.07 -5.54
CA LEU A 38 -17.26 9.12 -4.68
C LEU A 38 -17.63 10.41 -5.43
N GLY A 39 -17.33 10.47 -6.73
CA GLY A 39 -17.43 11.68 -7.52
C GLY A 39 -16.37 12.73 -7.16
N VAL A 40 -16.11 13.66 -8.10
CA VAL A 40 -15.05 14.67 -7.97
C VAL A 40 -15.24 15.60 -6.76
N LYS A 41 -16.49 15.81 -6.30
CA LYS A 41 -16.82 16.69 -5.17
C LYS A 41 -16.27 16.21 -3.82
N ARG A 42 -16.16 14.90 -3.59
CA ARG A 42 -15.71 14.34 -2.29
C ARG A 42 -14.33 13.66 -2.35
N LEU A 43 -13.71 13.65 -3.54
CA LEU A 43 -12.38 13.06 -3.77
C LEU A 43 -11.30 13.63 -2.84
N PRO A 44 -11.14 14.96 -2.64
CA PRO A 44 -10.07 15.48 -1.78
C PRO A 44 -10.24 15.08 -0.31
N VAL A 45 -11.49 14.99 0.17
CA VAL A 45 -11.80 14.62 1.55
C VAL A 45 -11.52 13.13 1.78
N ALA A 46 -11.96 12.25 0.88
CA ALA A 46 -11.72 10.81 0.97
C ALA A 46 -10.22 10.48 0.81
N TYR A 47 -9.57 11.07 -0.19
CA TYR A 47 -8.13 10.91 -0.40
C TYR A 47 -7.32 11.45 0.78
N GLY A 48 -7.71 12.61 1.33
CA GLY A 48 -7.11 13.20 2.52
C GLY A 48 -7.22 12.31 3.75
N PHE A 49 -8.39 11.70 3.98
CA PHE A 49 -8.58 10.73 5.07
C PHE A 49 -7.70 9.49 4.91
N THR A 50 -7.64 8.91 3.71
CA THR A 50 -6.74 7.78 3.41
C THR A 50 -5.28 8.15 3.64
N ARG A 51 -4.88 9.37 3.25
CA ARG A 51 -3.52 9.87 3.46
C ARG A 51 -3.20 10.11 4.93
N LEU A 52 -4.18 10.55 5.72
CA LEU A 52 -4.06 10.69 7.17
C LEU A 52 -3.86 9.33 7.84
N THR A 53 -4.61 8.30 7.43
CA THR A 53 -4.41 6.92 7.89
C THR A 53 -3.02 6.42 7.52
N MET A 54 -2.54 6.67 6.30
CA MET A 54 -1.16 6.37 5.90
C MET A 54 -0.13 7.11 6.78
N GLY A 55 -0.37 8.39 7.10
CA GLY A 55 0.47 9.16 8.01
C GLY A 55 0.54 8.56 9.40
N PHE A 56 -0.60 8.16 9.96
CA PHE A 56 -0.67 7.48 11.25
C PHE A 56 0.05 6.13 11.22
N MET A 57 -0.17 5.33 10.17
CA MET A 57 0.56 4.08 9.96
C MET A 57 2.08 4.29 9.85
N SER A 58 2.52 5.42 9.26
CA SER A 58 3.95 5.75 9.18
C SER A 58 4.58 6.09 10.52
N LEU A 59 3.79 6.47 11.54
CA LEU A 59 4.26 6.64 12.91
C LEU A 59 4.33 5.29 13.64
N VAL A 60 3.38 4.40 13.38
CA VAL A 60 3.30 3.08 14.02
C VAL A 60 4.32 2.10 13.43
N ALA A 61 4.53 2.12 12.11
CA ALA A 61 5.45 1.22 11.41
C ALA A 61 6.87 1.16 11.99
N PRO A 62 7.56 2.29 12.31
CA PRO A 62 8.89 2.24 12.90
C PRO A 62 8.89 1.68 14.34
N GLN A 63 7.83 1.90 15.11
CA GLN A 63 7.73 1.35 16.48
C GLN A 63 7.56 -0.18 16.45
N VAL A 64 6.70 -0.67 15.57
CA VAL A 64 6.46 -2.11 15.38
C VAL A 64 7.70 -2.78 14.78
N ASN A 65 8.32 -2.17 13.77
CA ASN A 65 9.54 -2.70 13.17
C ASN A 65 10.71 -2.67 14.15
N GLY A 66 10.83 -1.64 14.99
CA GLY A 66 11.85 -1.53 16.02
C GLY A 66 11.71 -2.63 17.07
N ALA A 67 10.53 -2.78 17.67
CA ALA A 67 10.27 -3.82 18.67
C ALA A 67 10.51 -5.24 18.15
N LEU A 68 10.21 -5.50 16.87
CA LEU A 68 10.41 -6.80 16.25
C LEU A 68 11.88 -7.12 15.97
N VAL A 69 12.67 -6.10 15.61
CA VAL A 69 14.12 -6.21 15.43
C VAL A 69 14.80 -6.36 16.80
N ASP A 70 14.36 -5.62 17.80
CA ASP A 70 14.89 -5.67 19.18
C ASP A 70 14.63 -7.03 19.84
N GLY A 71 13.47 -7.66 19.58
CA GLY A 71 13.12 -8.96 20.15
C GLY A 71 13.77 -10.16 19.46
N THR A 72 14.07 -10.07 18.15
CA THR A 72 14.57 -11.22 17.37
C THR A 72 16.05 -11.11 17.03
N GLY A 73 16.66 -9.91 17.17
CA GLY A 73 18.05 -9.64 16.78
C GLY A 73 18.32 -9.74 15.27
N SER A 74 17.27 -9.90 14.45
CA SER A 74 17.36 -10.13 13.00
C SER A 74 16.27 -9.37 12.26
N TYR A 75 16.60 -8.86 11.07
CA TYR A 75 15.67 -8.13 10.20
C TYR A 75 14.75 -9.04 9.37
N ALA A 76 15.06 -10.34 9.29
CA ALA A 76 14.27 -11.32 8.55
C ALA A 76 12.76 -11.31 8.91
N PRO A 77 12.34 -11.38 10.19
CA PRO A 77 10.92 -11.38 10.56
C PRO A 77 10.19 -10.13 10.11
N THR A 78 10.82 -8.96 10.14
CA THR A 78 10.23 -7.69 9.68
C THR A 78 9.88 -7.74 8.20
N TYR A 79 10.75 -8.32 7.38
CA TYR A 79 10.48 -8.46 5.95
C TYR A 79 9.40 -9.50 5.62
N TYR A 80 9.27 -10.56 6.43
CA TYR A 80 8.18 -11.52 6.31
C TYR A 80 6.85 -10.88 6.70
N LEU A 81 6.81 -10.14 7.80
CA LEU A 81 5.62 -9.43 8.24
C LEU A 81 5.15 -8.42 7.20
N MET A 82 6.05 -7.58 6.70
CA MET A 82 5.71 -6.59 5.67
C MET A 82 5.19 -7.25 4.39
N GLY A 83 5.83 -8.34 3.95
CA GLY A 83 5.38 -9.10 2.79
C GLY A 83 4.02 -9.78 2.99
N SER A 84 3.77 -10.36 4.16
CA SER A 84 2.50 -11.00 4.49
C SER A 84 1.36 -9.98 4.53
N CYS A 85 1.59 -8.81 5.11
CA CYS A 85 0.62 -7.72 5.14
C CYS A 85 0.28 -7.23 3.72
N THR A 86 1.29 -7.06 2.85
CA THR A 86 1.05 -6.71 1.44
C THR A 86 0.28 -7.81 0.70
N ALA A 87 0.58 -9.09 0.95
CA ALA A 87 -0.15 -10.20 0.33
C ALA A 87 -1.62 -10.23 0.77
N VAL A 88 -1.90 -10.05 2.06
CA VAL A 88 -3.27 -9.93 2.58
C VAL A 88 -3.99 -8.74 1.96
N ALA A 89 -3.34 -7.58 1.87
CA ALA A 89 -3.93 -6.40 1.23
C ALA A 89 -4.27 -6.64 -0.25
N ALA A 90 -3.39 -7.32 -1.00
CA ALA A 90 -3.64 -7.68 -2.40
C ALA A 90 -4.82 -8.64 -2.54
N ILE A 91 -4.93 -9.63 -1.64
CA ILE A 91 -6.05 -10.58 -1.60
C ILE A 91 -7.35 -9.83 -1.31
N LEU A 92 -7.36 -8.94 -0.31
CA LEU A 92 -8.54 -8.13 0.02
C LEU A 92 -8.97 -7.24 -1.17
N PHE A 93 -8.02 -6.72 -1.93
CA PHE A 93 -8.30 -5.91 -3.11
C PHE A 93 -8.97 -6.70 -4.25
N LEU A 94 -8.73 -8.01 -4.36
CA LEU A 94 -9.41 -8.88 -5.33
C LEU A 94 -10.89 -9.09 -5.00
N PHE A 95 -11.28 -8.97 -3.73
CA PHE A 95 -12.67 -9.11 -3.29
C PHE A 95 -13.45 -7.80 -3.32
N ILE A 96 -12.79 -6.66 -3.58
CA ILE A 96 -13.48 -5.39 -3.72
C ILE A 96 -14.26 -5.39 -5.05
N PRO A 97 -15.58 -5.16 -5.02
CA PRO A 97 -16.37 -5.05 -6.25
C PRO A 97 -15.87 -3.87 -7.09
N PRO A 98 -15.97 -3.95 -8.44
CA PRO A 98 -15.51 -2.90 -9.31
C PRO A 98 -16.15 -1.56 -8.94
N PRO A 99 -15.42 -0.45 -9.06
CA PRO A 99 -15.93 0.88 -8.73
C PRO A 99 -17.23 1.11 -9.51
N VAL A 100 -18.33 1.30 -8.78
CA VAL A 100 -19.64 1.62 -9.35
C VAL A 100 -19.45 2.90 -10.15
N THR A 101 -19.49 2.79 -11.48
CA THR A 101 -19.58 3.95 -12.35
C THR A 101 -20.91 4.61 -12.04
N GLU A 102 -20.88 5.66 -11.24
CA GLU A 102 -21.93 6.66 -11.37
C GLU A 102 -21.75 7.26 -12.77
N GLU A 103 -22.63 6.84 -13.68
CA GLU A 103 -22.96 7.53 -14.92
C GLU A 103 -23.06 9.03 -14.61
N PRO A 104 -22.57 9.92 -15.49
CA PRO A 104 -22.55 11.36 -15.21
C PRO A 104 -23.96 11.82 -14.86
N ASP A 105 -24.18 12.18 -13.60
CA ASP A 105 -25.39 12.85 -13.15
C ASP A 105 -25.58 14.07 -14.03
N THR A 106 -26.52 13.89 -14.93
CA THR A 106 -26.89 14.83 -15.96
C THR A 106 -27.70 15.88 -15.22
N ALA A 107 -27.16 17.09 -15.13
CA ALA A 107 -27.94 18.30 -14.88
C ALA A 107 -28.98 18.23 -13.74
N LYS A 108 -28.60 18.68 -12.54
CA LYS A 108 -29.47 19.58 -11.77
C LYS A 108 -28.72 20.44 -10.77
#